data_AF-A0A950M5D4-F1
#
_entry.id   AF-A0A950M5D4-F1
#
_cell.length_a   1.000
_cell.length_b   1.000
_cell.length_c   1.000
_cell.angle_alpha   90.00
_cell.angle_beta   90.00
_cell.angle_gamma   90.00
#
_symmetry.space_group_name_H-M   'P 1'
#
loop_
_entity.id
_entity.type
_entity.pdbx_description
1 polymer ?
#
loop_
_entity_poly.entity_id
_entity_poly.type
_entity_poly.pdbx_seq_one_letter_code
_entity_poly.pdbx_strand_id
1 'polypeptide(L)' 'KDMGPWITTGKLKTREDVVNGLENFPEAFQKLFTGQNNGKLVLKIAQ' A
#
# COMPACT_ATOMS: atom_id res chain seq x y z
N LYS A 1 -1.01 -14.06 15.62
CA LYS A 1 0.36 -14.30 15.06
C LYS A 1 0.29 -14.81 13.62
N ASP A 2 -0.89 -14.79 13.00
CA ASP A 2 -1.24 -15.71 11.91
C ASP A 2 -1.39 -15.00 10.55
N MET A 3 -1.45 -13.66 10.55
CA MET A 3 -1.62 -12.86 9.34
C MET A 3 -0.43 -12.97 8.37
N GLY A 4 0.81 -12.96 8.89
CA GLY A 4 2.01 -13.09 8.05
C GLY A 4 2.00 -14.38 7.23
N PRO A 5 1.87 -15.56 7.87
CA PRO A 5 1.74 -16.83 7.16
C PRO A 5 0.58 -16.87 6.15
N TRP A 6 -0.57 -16.26 6.44
CA TRP A 6 -1.71 -16.25 5.51
C TRP A 6 -1.46 -15.38 4.27
N ILE A 7 -0.73 -14.28 4.40
CA ILE A 7 -0.30 -13.45 3.27
C ILE A 7 0.71 -14.23 2.41
N THR A 8 1.73 -14.84 3.02
CA THR A 8 2.76 -15.60 2.30
C THR A 8 2.21 -16.84 1.59
N THR A 9 1.23 -17.52 2.20
CA THR A 9 0.57 -18.71 1.61
C THR A 9 -0.56 -18.38 0.64
N GLY A 10 -0.85 -17.10 0.40
CA GLY A 10 -1.91 -16.65 -0.51
C GLY A 10 -3.33 -16.86 0.02
N LYS A 11 -3.49 -17.31 1.27
CA LYS A 11 -4.79 -17.46 1.95
C LYS A 11 -5.45 -16.12 2.27
N LEU A 12 -4.66 -15.05 2.38
CA LEU A 12 -5.14 -13.69 2.53
C LEU A 12 -4.62 -12.83 1.37
N LYS A 13 -5.54 -12.32 0.54
CA LYS A 13 -5.22 -11.38 -0.54
C LYS A 13 -5.35 -9.94 -0.03
N THR A 14 -4.29 -9.15 -0.18
CA THR A 14 -4.32 -7.71 0.14
C THR A 14 -4.62 -6.93 -1.14
N ARG A 15 -5.45 -5.89 -1.01
CA ARG A 15 -5.61 -4.87 -2.04
C ARG A 15 -4.67 -3.73 -1.69
N GLU A 16 -3.70 -3.49 -2.55
CA GLU A 16 -2.69 -2.45 -2.37
C GLU A 16 -2.84 -1.39 -3.47
N ASP A 17 -2.64 -0.14 -3.08
CA ASP A 17 -2.57 1.03 -3.95
C ASP A 17 -1.12 1.51 -3.92
N VAL A 18 -0.39 1.28 -5.01
CA VAL A 18 1.07 1.46 -5.07
C VAL A 18 1.39 2.74 -5.82
N VAL A 19 1.99 3.70 -5.12
CA VAL A 19 2.55 4.92 -5.70
C VAL A 19 4.07 4.75 -5.82
N ASN A 20 4.64 5.08 -6.98
CA ASN A 20 6.08 4.94 -7.22
C ASN A 20 6.80 6.26 -6.97
N GLY A 21 7.98 6.20 -6.37
CA GLY A 21 8.89 7.35 -6.25
C GLY A 21 8.56 8.31 -5.11
N LEU A 22 9.59 8.90 -4.51
CA LEU A 22 9.45 9.90 -3.44
C LEU A 22 8.93 11.23 -3.96
N GLU A 23 9.12 11.52 -5.25
CA GLU A 23 8.59 12.69 -5.93
C GLU A 23 7.06 12.78 -5.85
N ASN A 24 6.38 11.64 -5.74
CA ASN A 24 4.92 11.55 -5.64
C ASN A 24 4.43 11.52 -4.18
N PHE A 25 5.34 11.66 -3.20
CA PHE A 25 4.99 11.62 -1.77
C PHE A 25 3.94 12.67 -1.37
N PRO A 26 4.03 13.95 -1.79
CA PRO A 26 3.03 14.95 -1.38
C PRO A 26 1.61 14.58 -1.81
N GLU A 27 1.44 14.08 -3.03
CA GLU A 27 0.15 13.62 -3.53
C GLU A 27 -0.31 12.35 -2.80
N ALA A 28 0.58 11.36 -2.64
CA ALA A 28 0.28 10.13 -1.92
C ALA A 28 -0.15 10.40 -0.46
N PHE A 29 0.50 11.35 0.21
CA PHE A 29 0.17 11.73 1.58
C PHE A 29 -1.24 12.32 1.68
N GLN A 30 -1.67 13.15 0.72
CA GLN A 30 -3.02 13.69 0.70
C GLN A 30 -4.09 12.60 0.58
N LYS A 31 -3.81 11.51 -0.14
CA LYS A 31 -4.76 10.38 -0.30
C LYS A 31 -5.20 9.76 1.03
N LEU A 32 -4.35 9.83 2.06
CA LEU A 32 -4.67 9.35 3.41
C LEU A 32 -5.81 10.14 4.08
N PHE A 33 -5.99 11.41 3.69
CA PHE A 33 -6.99 12.31 4.29
C PHE A 33 -8.21 12.50 3.40
N THR A 34 -8.08 12.30 2.09
CA THR A 34 -9.20 12.37 1.14
C THR A 34 -9.96 11.05 1.02
N GLY A 35 -9.41 9.95 1.56
CA GLY A 35 -10.00 8.62 1.45
C GLY A 35 -9.91 8.03 0.04
N GLN A 36 -9.02 8.56 -0.80
CA GLN A 36 -8.85 8.14 -2.20
C GLN A 36 -8.01 6.87 -2.36
N ASN A 37 -7.32 6.40 -1.31
CA ASN A 37 -6.54 5.17 -1.36
C ASN A 37 -7.43 3.92 -1.39
N ASN A 38 -7.19 3.04 -2.36
CA ASN A 38 -7.95 1.79 -2.51
C ASN A 38 -7.27 0.64 -1.75
N GLY A 39 -7.57 0.54 -0.45
CA GLY A 39 -6.93 -0.43 0.43
C GLY A 39 -5.64 0.12 1.02
N LYS A 40 -4.57 -0.67 1.01
CA LYS A 40 -3.29 -0.28 1.61
C LYS A 40 -2.47 0.60 0.66
N LEU A 41 -2.27 1.86 1.03
CA LEU A 41 -1.39 2.77 0.30
C LEU A 41 0.08 2.42 0.57
N VAL A 42 0.86 2.20 -0.49
CA VAL A 42 2.28 1.83 -0.41
C VAL A 42 3.08 2.75 -1.32
N LEU A 43 4.15 3.34 -0.80
CA LEU A 43 5.11 4.10 -1.60
C LEU A 43 6.31 3.22 -1.95
N LYS A 44 6.54 2.99 -3.24
CA LYS A 44 7.69 2.23 -3.74
C LYS A 44 8.87 3.17 -3.97
N ILE A 45 9.89 3.04 -3.14
CA ILE A 45 11.09 3.92 -3.15
C ILE A 45 12.32 3.29 -3.81
N ALA A 46 12.35 1.97 -3.97
CA ALA A 46 13.45 1.21 -4.58
C ALA A 46 12.91 -0.09 -5.21
N GLN A 47 13.72 -0.70 -6.09
CA GLN A 47 13.48 -2.05 -6.63
C GLN A 47 14.08 -3.12 -5.73
#